data_AF-A0A4Y8CAJ5-F1
#
_entry.id   AF-A0A4Y8CAJ5-F1
#
_cell.length_a   1.000
_cell.length_b   1.000
_cell.length_c   1.000
_cell.angle_alpha   90.00
_cell.angle_beta   90.00
_cell.angle_gamma   90.00
#
_symmetry.space_group_name_H-M   'P 1'
#
loop_
_entity.id
_entity.type
_entity.pdbx_description
1 polymer ?
#
loop_
_entity_poly.entity_id
_entity_poly.type
_entity_poly.pdbx_seq_one_letter_code
_entity_poly.pdbx_strand_id
1 'polypeptide(L)'
;MGGDVGVVLAERLINVPSEVAPPMYGMLVDEIEAAVEDKEPYDFAYYLVVSRGYREVESRLDREEQGPKSKKSKGKGKSSGEVFYFHPEDEVLKRFGCAYEEFEFKKDEGEGMADSKRAFQEMGIRAVGELILIEKAKWEECVKALGEYLGAPN
;
A
#
# COMPACT_ATOMS: atom_id res chain seq x y z
N MET A 1 -24.59 -2.66 8.22
CA MET A 1 -23.15 -2.78 8.52
C MET A 1 -22.99 -2.54 10.01
N GLY A 2 -22.64 -3.57 10.75
CA GLY A 2 -22.38 -3.52 12.19
C GLY A 2 -21.45 -4.67 12.53
N GLY A 3 -20.56 -4.47 13.49
CA GLY A 3 -19.48 -5.40 13.84
C GLY A 3 -18.15 -4.67 13.99
N ASP A 4 -17.24 -5.26 14.76
CA ASP A 4 -15.95 -4.67 15.05
C ASP A 4 -15.00 -4.74 13.85
N VAL A 5 -14.04 -3.83 13.81
CA VAL A 5 -13.06 -3.72 12.71
C VAL A 5 -11.66 -3.94 13.26
N GLY A 6 -10.97 -4.94 12.74
CA GLY A 6 -9.55 -5.16 13.01
C GLY A 6 -8.70 -4.25 12.13
N VAL A 7 -7.85 -3.41 12.73
CA VAL A 7 -6.91 -2.58 11.98
C VAL A 7 -5.63 -3.38 11.75
N VAL A 8 -5.33 -3.65 10.49
CA VAL A 8 -4.14 -4.40 10.08
C VAL A 8 -3.04 -3.43 9.68
N LEU A 9 -1.91 -3.51 10.39
CA LEU A 9 -0.70 -2.74 10.12
C LEU A 9 0.39 -3.72 9.68
N ALA A 10 0.68 -3.74 8.38
CA ALA A 10 1.66 -4.65 7.79
C ALA A 10 2.68 -3.82 6.99
N GLU A 11 3.85 -3.59 7.59
CA GLU A 11 4.92 -2.79 7.01
C GLU A 11 6.23 -3.57 7.06
N ARG A 12 7.07 -3.41 6.04
CA ARG A 12 8.42 -3.99 6.02
C ARG A 12 9.40 -3.01 5.41
N LEU A 13 10.68 -3.19 5.71
CA LEU A 13 11.73 -2.43 5.05
C LEU A 13 11.80 -2.84 3.57
N ILE A 14 12.15 -1.90 2.69
CA ILE A 14 12.20 -2.11 1.22
C ILE A 14 13.15 -3.24 0.79
N ASN A 15 14.10 -3.62 1.63
CA ASN A 15 15.05 -4.70 1.38
C ASN A 15 14.56 -6.07 1.90
N VAL A 16 13.39 -6.14 2.52
CA VAL A 16 12.76 -7.40 2.93
C VAL A 16 11.99 -7.97 1.74
N PRO A 17 12.25 -9.23 1.36
CA PRO A 17 11.58 -9.85 0.21
C PRO A 17 10.07 -9.92 0.41
N SER A 18 9.29 -9.75 -0.66
CA SER A 18 7.83 -9.82 -0.64
C SER A 18 7.28 -11.19 -0.23
N GLU A 19 8.05 -12.24 -0.46
CA GLU A 19 7.74 -13.65 -0.22
C GLU A 19 7.53 -13.95 1.27
N VAL A 20 7.92 -13.04 2.17
CA VAL A 20 7.61 -13.16 3.60
C VAL A 20 6.17 -12.76 3.93
N ALA A 21 5.52 -11.96 3.08
CA ALA A 21 4.18 -11.45 3.38
C ALA A 21 3.15 -12.59 3.48
N PRO A 22 3.04 -13.55 2.54
CA PRO A 22 2.04 -14.62 2.66
C PRO A 22 2.11 -15.42 3.97
N PRO A 23 3.27 -15.97 4.41
CA PRO A 23 3.32 -16.68 5.69
C PRO A 23 3.04 -15.76 6.89
N MET A 24 3.40 -14.46 6.83
CA MET A 24 3.06 -13.52 7.90
C MET A 24 1.54 -13.28 8.02
N TYR A 25 0.85 -13.09 6.90
CA TYR A 25 -0.61 -12.97 6.89
C TYR A 25 -1.29 -14.30 7.29
N GLY A 26 -0.71 -15.44 6.92
CA GLY A 26 -1.18 -16.76 7.37
C GLY A 26 -1.11 -16.90 8.89
N MET A 27 0.03 -16.56 9.50
CA MET A 27 0.17 -16.55 10.97
C MET A 27 -0.85 -15.63 11.64
N LEU A 28 -1.11 -14.45 11.08
CA LEU A 28 -2.11 -13.53 11.60
C LEU A 28 -3.53 -14.13 11.57
N VAL A 29 -3.88 -14.86 10.51
CA VAL A 29 -5.17 -15.57 10.43
C VAL A 29 -5.25 -16.61 11.55
N ASP A 30 -4.24 -17.47 11.67
CA ASP A 30 -4.21 -18.55 12.66
C ASP A 30 -4.29 -18.01 14.11
N GLU A 31 -3.58 -16.92 14.40
CA GLU A 31 -3.58 -16.27 15.72
C GLU A 31 -4.95 -15.66 16.07
N ILE A 32 -5.62 -15.03 15.10
CA ILE A 32 -6.97 -14.48 15.31
C ILE A 32 -7.99 -15.60 15.51
N GLU A 33 -7.91 -16.68 14.72
CA GLU A 33 -8.78 -17.84 14.86
C GLU A 33 -8.64 -18.47 16.26
N ALA A 34 -7.41 -18.70 16.71
CA ALA A 34 -7.14 -19.21 18.05
C ALA A 34 -7.69 -18.29 19.15
N ALA A 35 -7.51 -16.98 19.03
CA ALA A 35 -8.04 -16.02 19.99
C ALA A 35 -9.59 -16.04 20.02
N VAL A 36 -10.24 -16.18 18.86
CA VAL A 36 -11.70 -16.31 18.77
C VAL A 36 -12.19 -17.62 19.40
N GLU A 37 -11.48 -18.74 19.20
CA GLU A 37 -11.77 -20.02 19.85
C GLU A 37 -11.67 -19.90 21.39
N ASP A 38 -10.69 -19.14 21.89
CA ASP A 38 -10.49 -18.82 23.30
C ASP A 38 -11.47 -17.74 23.83
N LYS A 39 -12.42 -17.28 23.00
CA LYS A 39 -13.45 -16.27 23.30
C LYS A 39 -12.88 -14.88 23.62
N GLU A 40 -11.72 -14.57 23.08
CA GLU A 40 -11.17 -13.21 23.11
C GLU A 40 -11.90 -12.30 22.10
N PRO A 41 -11.90 -10.96 22.29
CA PRO A 41 -12.69 -10.04 21.49
C PRO A 41 -12.04 -9.69 20.14
N TYR A 42 -11.67 -10.71 19.35
CA TYR A 42 -11.06 -10.57 18.02
C TYR A 42 -11.96 -11.10 16.88
N ASP A 43 -13.25 -11.33 17.15
CA ASP A 43 -14.23 -11.74 16.14
C ASP A 43 -14.67 -10.54 15.27
N PHE A 44 -13.73 -10.02 14.48
CA PHE A 44 -13.94 -8.84 13.65
C PHE A 44 -14.84 -9.14 12.45
N ALA A 45 -15.78 -8.25 12.14
CA ALA A 45 -16.58 -8.34 10.94
C ALA A 45 -15.80 -7.88 9.68
N TYR A 46 -14.82 -7.00 9.88
CA TYR A 46 -14.01 -6.42 8.81
C TYR A 46 -12.55 -6.25 9.22
N TYR A 47 -11.67 -6.24 8.22
CA TYR A 47 -10.26 -5.91 8.34
C TYR A 47 -9.99 -4.63 7.57
N LEU A 48 -9.49 -3.60 8.25
CA LEU A 48 -9.04 -2.36 7.63
C LEU A 48 -7.51 -2.41 7.52
N VAL A 49 -7.02 -2.66 6.31
CA VAL A 49 -5.59 -2.62 6.02
C VAL A 49 -5.18 -1.18 5.75
N VAL A 50 -4.19 -0.72 6.51
CA VAL A 50 -3.54 0.57 6.26
C VAL A 50 -2.29 0.30 5.45
N SER A 51 -2.24 0.86 4.25
CA SER A 51 -1.12 0.67 3.35
C SER A 51 -0.63 1.97 2.71
N ARG A 52 0.40 1.86 1.88
CA ARG A 52 1.09 2.96 1.23
C ARG A 52 1.37 2.63 -0.23
N GLY A 53 0.96 3.54 -1.10
CA GLY A 53 1.30 3.53 -2.51
C GLY A 53 2.11 4.76 -2.91
N TYR A 54 2.42 4.88 -4.19
CA TYR A 54 3.02 6.07 -4.78
C TYR A 54 2.44 6.37 -6.15
N ARG A 55 2.50 7.64 -6.53
CA ARG A 55 2.18 8.13 -7.88
C ARG A 55 3.43 8.69 -8.52
N GLU A 56 3.55 8.50 -9.82
CA GLU A 56 4.54 9.23 -10.61
C GLU A 56 4.10 10.69 -10.76
N VAL A 57 5.01 11.61 -10.45
CA VAL A 57 4.85 13.05 -10.56
C VAL A 57 6.03 13.61 -11.36
N GLU A 58 5.86 14.78 -11.97
CA GLU A 58 6.98 15.42 -12.68
C GLU A 58 8.18 15.62 -11.74
N SER A 59 9.36 15.12 -12.13
CA SER A 59 10.58 15.28 -11.36
C SER A 59 10.95 16.77 -11.26
N ARG A 60 11.40 17.20 -10.07
CA ARG A 60 11.94 18.55 -9.88
C ARG A 60 13.26 18.75 -10.62
N LEU A 61 14.06 17.69 -10.81
CA LEU A 61 15.32 17.73 -11.57
C LEU A 61 15.05 18.07 -13.05
N ASP A 62 14.04 17.44 -13.65
CA ASP A 62 13.63 17.73 -15.03
C ASP A 62 13.15 19.18 -15.21
N ARG A 63 12.62 19.78 -14.14
CA ARG A 63 12.15 21.17 -14.11
C ARG A 63 13.29 22.18 -13.98
N GLU A 64 14.39 21.80 -13.35
CA GLU A 64 15.58 22.65 -13.16
C GLU A 64 16.52 22.60 -14.37
N GLU A 65 16.60 21.47 -15.08
CA GLU A 65 17.32 21.38 -16.37
C GLU A 65 16.60 22.14 -17.51
N GLN A 66 15.28 22.28 -17.41
CA GLN A 66 14.48 23.09 -18.34
C GLN A 66 14.48 24.57 -17.93
N GLY A 67 15.54 25.29 -18.27
CA GLY A 67 15.56 26.76 -18.17
C GLY A 67 14.39 27.45 -18.93
N PRO A 68 14.21 28.78 -18.84
CA PRO A 68 12.99 29.48 -19.28
C PRO A 68 12.69 29.46 -20.80
N LYS A 69 13.38 28.65 -21.60
CA LYS A 69 13.30 28.64 -23.06
C LYS A 69 13.49 27.24 -23.67
N SER A 70 12.45 26.41 -23.68
CA SER A 70 12.34 25.35 -24.70
C SER A 70 10.88 24.96 -24.98
N LYS A 71 10.25 25.69 -25.91
CA LYS A 71 9.10 25.18 -26.66
C LYS A 71 9.60 24.10 -27.63
N LYS A 72 9.53 22.81 -27.24
CA LYS A 72 9.24 21.60 -28.07
C LYS A 72 9.90 20.33 -27.50
N SER A 73 9.16 19.62 -26.66
CA SER A 73 9.01 18.16 -26.74
C SER A 73 7.76 17.76 -25.95
N LYS A 74 6.62 17.64 -26.64
CA LYS A 74 5.45 16.91 -26.13
C LYS A 74 5.81 15.42 -26.11
N GLY A 75 6.51 14.96 -25.09
CA GLY A 75 6.54 13.56 -24.66
C GLY A 75 5.58 13.44 -23.48
N LYS A 76 4.51 12.63 -23.63
CA LYS A 76 3.48 12.40 -22.62
C LYS A 76 4.09 11.75 -21.37
N GLY A 77 4.48 12.54 -20.38
CA GLY A 77 4.48 12.11 -18.97
C GLY A 77 3.19 12.58 -18.33
N LYS A 78 2.04 12.10 -18.81
CA LYS A 78 0.78 12.37 -18.13
C LYS A 78 0.90 11.61 -16.81
N SER A 79 1.04 12.30 -15.68
CA SER A 79 0.97 11.69 -14.35
C SER A 79 -0.22 10.73 -14.39
N SER A 80 0.05 9.43 -14.49
CA SER A 80 -1.03 8.46 -14.44
C SER A 80 -1.58 8.67 -13.04
N GLY A 81 -2.87 9.02 -12.92
CA GLY A 81 -3.50 9.07 -11.59
C GLY A 81 -3.48 7.71 -10.87
N GLU A 82 -2.92 6.70 -11.55
CA GLU A 82 -2.64 5.35 -11.11
C GLU A 82 -1.69 5.34 -9.90
N VAL A 83 -2.10 4.55 -8.92
CA VAL A 83 -1.32 4.28 -7.72
C VAL A 83 -0.52 3.01 -7.97
N PHE A 84 0.78 3.10 -7.77
CA PHE A 84 1.70 1.98 -7.72
C PHE A 84 1.96 1.59 -6.26
N TYR A 85 2.33 0.35 -6.03
CA TYR A 85 2.45 -0.19 -4.67
C TYR A 85 3.91 -0.32 -4.24
N PHE A 86 4.21 0.09 -3.01
CA PHE A 86 5.50 -0.24 -2.38
C PHE A 86 5.55 -1.74 -2.04
N HIS A 87 4.39 -2.30 -1.69
CA HIS A 87 4.25 -3.69 -1.34
C HIS A 87 3.36 -4.38 -2.37
N PRO A 88 3.88 -5.33 -3.17
CA PRO A 88 3.10 -5.98 -4.22
C PRO A 88 1.83 -6.68 -3.69
N GLU A 89 1.80 -7.14 -2.43
CA GLU A 89 0.58 -7.69 -1.80
C GLU A 89 -0.62 -6.73 -1.80
N ASP A 90 -0.39 -5.41 -1.76
CA ASP A 90 -1.47 -4.43 -1.70
C ASP A 90 -2.36 -4.49 -2.94
N GLU A 91 -1.79 -4.89 -4.08
CA GLU A 91 -2.53 -5.11 -5.29
C GLU A 91 -3.58 -6.22 -5.12
N VAL A 92 -3.22 -7.29 -4.40
CA VAL A 92 -4.13 -8.40 -4.10
C VAL A 92 -5.13 -7.97 -3.04
N LEU A 93 -4.68 -7.38 -1.94
CA LEU A 93 -5.55 -6.89 -0.85
C LEU A 93 -6.67 -5.99 -1.40
N LYS A 94 -6.33 -5.08 -2.31
CA LYS A 94 -7.29 -4.17 -2.95
C LYS A 94 -8.32 -4.90 -3.81
N ARG A 95 -7.97 -6.02 -4.47
CA ARG A 95 -8.93 -6.83 -5.27
C ARG A 95 -10.01 -7.47 -4.40
N PHE A 96 -9.70 -7.78 -3.13
CA PHE A 96 -10.64 -8.36 -2.18
C PHE A 96 -11.40 -7.31 -1.35
N GLY A 97 -11.00 -6.04 -1.45
CA GLY A 97 -11.62 -4.92 -0.73
C GLY A 97 -13.09 -4.70 -1.12
N CYS A 98 -13.94 -4.46 -0.12
CA CYS A 98 -15.31 -4.00 -0.32
C CYS A 98 -15.44 -2.48 -0.27
N ALA A 99 -14.46 -1.79 0.31
CA ALA A 99 -14.31 -0.34 0.24
C ALA A 99 -12.82 0.03 0.20
N TYR A 100 -12.53 1.18 -0.39
CA TYR A 100 -11.18 1.69 -0.59
C TYR A 100 -11.21 3.21 -0.48
N GLU A 101 -10.23 3.79 0.21
CA GLU A 101 -10.05 5.23 0.28
C GLU A 101 -8.58 5.60 0.30
N GLU A 102 -8.26 6.72 -0.35
CA GLU A 102 -6.91 7.28 -0.39
C GLU A 102 -6.80 8.54 0.47
N PHE A 103 -5.62 8.78 1.02
CA PHE A 103 -5.34 10.02 1.73
C PHE A 103 -3.94 10.55 1.45
N GLU A 104 -3.83 11.88 1.45
CA GLU A 104 -2.55 12.56 1.32
C GLU A 104 -1.89 12.76 2.69
N PHE A 105 -0.58 12.59 2.76
CA PHE A 105 0.18 12.82 3.98
C PHE A 105 0.38 14.33 4.21
N LYS A 106 -0.05 14.82 5.37
CA LYS A 106 0.03 16.25 5.74
C LYS A 106 1.45 16.80 5.94
N LYS A 107 2.47 15.94 6.07
CA LYS A 107 3.88 16.30 6.32
C LYS A 107 4.81 15.91 5.16
N ASP A 108 4.27 15.86 3.94
CA ASP A 108 5.06 15.53 2.74
C ASP A 108 5.67 16.77 2.06
N GLU A 109 5.69 17.92 2.72
CA GLU A 109 6.28 19.16 2.19
C GLU A 109 6.96 19.97 3.31
N GLY A 110 8.03 20.71 2.95
CA GLY A 110 8.70 21.69 3.81
C GLY A 110 9.94 21.19 4.57
N GLU A 111 10.48 22.07 5.43
CA GLU A 111 11.75 21.88 6.17
C GLU A 111 11.75 20.69 7.16
N GLY A 112 10.57 20.13 7.47
CA GLY A 112 10.41 18.94 8.31
C GLY A 112 10.33 17.61 7.54
N MET A 113 10.54 17.63 6.21
CA MET A 113 10.47 16.43 5.38
C MET A 113 11.74 15.58 5.53
N ALA A 114 11.55 14.31 5.91
CA ALA A 114 12.62 13.32 5.99
C ALA A 114 13.41 13.23 4.68
N ASP A 115 14.73 13.08 4.75
CA ASP A 115 15.61 13.05 3.56
C ASP A 115 15.17 12.01 2.53
N SER A 116 14.70 10.84 3.00
CA SER A 116 14.16 9.79 2.11
C SER A 116 12.98 10.30 1.27
N LYS A 117 12.07 11.10 1.84
CA LYS A 117 10.92 11.67 1.11
C LYS A 117 11.32 12.76 0.12
N ARG A 118 12.36 13.54 0.43
CA ARG A 118 12.98 14.49 -0.52
C ARG A 118 13.56 13.77 -1.73
N ALA A 119 14.33 12.71 -1.51
CA ALA A 119 14.88 11.90 -2.60
C ALA A 119 13.77 11.30 -3.49
N PHE A 120 12.66 10.84 -2.90
CA PHE A 120 11.52 10.33 -3.67
C PHE A 120 10.86 11.39 -4.55
N GLN A 121 10.68 12.62 -4.06
CA GLN A 121 10.16 13.73 -4.87
C GLN A 121 11.13 14.16 -5.98
N GLU A 122 12.43 14.15 -5.70
CA GLU A 122 13.47 14.41 -6.71
C GLU A 122 13.44 13.35 -7.82
N MET A 123 13.19 12.09 -7.47
CA MET A 123 13.00 10.99 -8.43
C MET A 123 11.61 10.96 -9.09
N GLY A 124 10.75 11.96 -8.85
CA GLY A 124 9.45 12.05 -9.50
C GLY A 124 8.40 11.07 -8.96
N ILE A 125 8.47 10.69 -7.68
CA ILE A 125 7.39 9.91 -7.05
C ILE A 125 6.84 10.59 -5.79
N ARG A 126 5.52 10.55 -5.63
CA ARG A 126 4.79 11.09 -4.47
C ARG A 126 4.09 9.95 -3.76
N ALA A 127 4.36 9.79 -2.46
CA ALA A 127 3.69 8.77 -1.64
C ALA A 127 2.22 9.14 -1.38
N VAL A 128 1.38 8.12 -1.30
CA VAL A 128 -0.05 8.21 -0.97
C VAL A 128 -0.38 7.14 0.07
N GLY A 129 -1.29 7.46 1.00
CA GLY A 129 -1.82 6.49 1.94
C GLY A 129 -3.06 5.83 1.36
N GLU A 130 -3.22 4.53 1.62
CA GLU A 130 -4.35 3.73 1.18
C GLU A 130 -5.02 3.05 2.38
N LEU A 131 -6.35 3.03 2.38
CA LEU A 131 -7.18 2.30 3.33
C LEU A 131 -8.00 1.28 2.54
N ILE A 132 -7.82 0.00 2.84
CA ILE A 132 -8.50 -1.11 2.16
C ILE A 132 -9.34 -1.85 3.19
N LEU A 133 -10.66 -1.86 3.02
CA LEU A 133 -11.58 -2.57 3.91
C LEU A 133 -11.98 -3.91 3.29
N ILE A 134 -11.76 -5.01 4.01
CA ILE A 134 -12.06 -6.38 3.56
C ILE A 134 -13.04 -7.02 4.54
N GLU A 135 -14.06 -7.70 4.03
CA GLU A 135 -15.01 -8.47 4.85
C GLU A 135 -14.36 -9.74 5.42
N LYS A 136 -14.67 -10.11 6.66
CA LYS A 136 -14.15 -11.33 7.31
C LYS A 136 -14.27 -12.56 6.40
N ALA A 137 -15.41 -12.74 5.73
CA ALA A 137 -15.69 -13.87 4.86
C ALA A 137 -14.72 -14.01 3.66
N LYS A 138 -14.02 -12.93 3.29
CA LYS A 138 -13.03 -12.90 2.20
C LYS A 138 -11.59 -12.89 2.70
N TRP A 139 -11.38 -12.79 4.01
CA TRP A 139 -10.05 -12.56 4.57
C TRP A 139 -9.11 -13.74 4.33
N GLU A 140 -9.52 -14.96 4.70
CA GLU A 140 -8.72 -16.16 4.45
C GLU A 140 -8.45 -16.39 2.95
N GLU A 141 -9.45 -16.17 2.10
CA GLU A 141 -9.31 -16.31 0.64
C GLU A 141 -8.31 -15.27 0.08
N CYS A 142 -8.36 -14.05 0.60
CA CYS A 142 -7.40 -13.00 0.27
C CYS A 142 -5.97 -13.41 0.65
N VAL A 143 -5.76 -13.97 1.83
CA VAL A 143 -4.44 -14.44 2.28
C VAL A 143 -3.93 -15.62 1.43
N LYS A 144 -4.81 -16.52 1.00
CA LYS A 144 -4.45 -17.60 0.07
C LYS A 144 -4.02 -17.03 -1.29
N ALA A 145 -4.77 -16.06 -1.82
CA ALA A 145 -4.41 -15.38 -3.07
C ALA A 145 -3.08 -14.62 -2.99
N LEU A 146 -2.72 -14.08 -1.83
CA LEU A 146 -1.38 -13.51 -1.59
C LEU A 146 -0.28 -14.54 -1.76
N GLY A 147 -0.48 -15.75 -1.21
CA GLY A 147 0.44 -16.87 -1.37
C GLY A 147 0.64 -17.27 -2.82
N GLU A 148 -0.42 -17.31 -3.62
CA GLU A 148 -0.33 -17.61 -5.05
C GLU A 148 0.35 -16.51 -5.86
N TYR A 149 0.09 -15.24 -5.50
CA TYR A 149 0.64 -14.08 -6.20
C TYR A 149 2.14 -13.88 -5.93
N LEU A 150 2.58 -14.06 -4.68
CA LEU A 150 3.96 -13.80 -4.25
C LEU A 150 4.81 -15.07 -4.12
N GLY A 151 4.20 -16.24 -3.98
CA GLY A 151 4.89 -17.50 -3.70
C GLY A 151 5.40 -18.27 -4.91
N ALA A 152 5.31 -17.74 -6.13
CA ALA A 152 5.74 -18.45 -7.33
C ALA A 152 7.21 -18.18 -7.71
N PRO A 153 8.08 -19.18 -7.50
CA PRO A 153 8.88 -19.73 -8.59
C PRO A 153 8.34 -21.12 -8.95
N ASN A 154 8.04 -21.33 -10.23
CA ASN A 154 8.01 -22.69 -10.79
C ASN A 154 9.38 -23.37 -10.60
#